data_AF-A0A416TDZ8-F1
#
_entry.id   AF-A0A416TDZ8-F1
#
_cell.length_a   1.000
_cell.length_b   1.000
_cell.length_c   1.000
_cell.angle_alpha   90.00
_cell.angle_beta   90.00
_cell.angle_gamma   90.00
#
_symmetry.space_group_name_H-M   'P 1'
#
loop_
_entity.id
_entity.type
_entity.pdbx_description
1 polymer ?
#
loop_
_entity_poly.entity_id
_entity_poly.type
_entity_poly.pdbx_seq_one_letter_code
_entity_poly.pdbx_strand_id
1 'polypeptide(L)'
;MLNEILEFEAYVKAPESADPRIQPKMLTKNYESDDLNGIGGILVILARGFIFGFETEQKIYNEDGLVNENILNDTKYILLQWCGFDLNVLESKEKAINDDLENHRQCILEWQKTYPEADGWLKKYWLHHCPEKKKEQWENVESEWNKKLCSKNKEYSQKQITLTSVIAIALERGPLRKRYMTLRKDTSEKPEKDPKKRFGYLYSRIEPHKDGSGTSIHETTREQILKNIAAYLIGKEYHPKNQRFILLDRGRLMGWYGKDDYGYADEAWYRPRVIWEEKQIMEAHSGDRGWNFIKLSINQEFLEHFEFQLISEEQIADIDKSGYWILEDIGHGTKSLKCLEYY
;
A
#
# COMPACT_ATOMS: atom_id res chain seq x y z
N MET A 1 -8.54 0.60 -7.93
CA MET A 1 -7.87 -0.70 -7.95
C MET A 1 -7.06 -0.81 -6.68
N LEU A 2 -7.44 -1.75 -5.84
CA LEU A 2 -6.81 -2.01 -4.56
C LEU A 2 -6.64 -3.51 -4.54
N ASN A 3 -5.41 -4.02 -4.65
CA ASN A 3 -5.16 -5.44 -4.52
C ASN A 3 -4.22 -5.68 -3.33
N GLU A 4 -4.79 -5.52 -2.14
CA GLU A 4 -4.05 -5.68 -0.88
C GLU A 4 -3.60 -7.13 -0.67
N ILE A 5 -4.23 -8.08 -1.36
CA ILE A 5 -3.82 -9.49 -1.38
C ILE A 5 -2.48 -9.62 -2.12
N LEU A 6 -2.36 -9.06 -3.33
CA LEU A 6 -1.08 -9.09 -4.06
C LEU A 6 0.03 -8.31 -3.36
N GLU A 7 -0.32 -7.27 -2.60
CA GLU A 7 0.62 -6.57 -1.74
C GLU A 7 1.08 -7.50 -0.60
N PHE A 8 0.13 -8.06 0.13
CA PHE A 8 0.40 -8.98 1.23
C PHE A 8 1.29 -10.14 0.79
N GLU A 9 0.95 -10.80 -0.34
CA GLU A 9 1.70 -11.92 -0.88
C GLU A 9 3.16 -11.59 -1.17
N ALA A 10 3.44 -10.33 -1.52
CA ALA A 10 4.79 -9.88 -1.79
C ALA A 10 5.68 -9.79 -0.56
N TYR A 11 5.06 -9.59 0.60
CA TYR A 11 5.76 -9.49 1.87
C TYR A 11 5.82 -10.84 2.57
N VAL A 12 5.15 -11.88 2.10
CA VAL A 12 5.20 -13.22 2.71
C VAL A 12 5.86 -14.28 1.83
N LYS A 13 6.28 -13.91 0.62
CA LYS A 13 6.97 -14.76 -0.36
C LYS A 13 8.21 -14.06 -0.91
N ALA A 14 9.18 -14.82 -1.40
CA ALA A 14 10.34 -14.35 -2.15
C ALA A 14 11.07 -13.14 -1.54
N PRO A 15 11.56 -13.21 -0.27
CA PRO A 15 12.31 -12.12 0.35
C PRO A 15 13.60 -11.74 -0.38
N GLU A 16 14.08 -12.59 -1.28
CA GLU A 16 15.31 -12.39 -2.07
C GLU A 16 15.00 -12.09 -3.55
N SER A 17 13.81 -11.54 -3.84
CA SER A 17 13.38 -11.18 -5.19
C SER A 17 14.39 -10.26 -5.89
N ALA A 18 14.75 -10.59 -7.13
CA ALA A 18 15.61 -9.73 -7.96
C ALA A 18 14.97 -8.36 -8.26
N ASP A 19 13.64 -8.28 -8.21
CA ASP A 19 12.86 -7.05 -8.29
C ASP A 19 12.20 -6.81 -6.92
N PRO A 20 12.93 -6.22 -5.95
CA PRO A 20 12.45 -6.08 -4.59
C PRO A 20 11.29 -5.11 -4.50
N ARG A 21 10.25 -5.47 -3.74
CA ARG A 21 9.06 -4.62 -3.54
C ARG A 21 9.26 -3.51 -2.50
N ILE A 22 10.07 -3.78 -1.47
CA ILE A 22 10.56 -2.74 -0.58
C ILE A 22 11.78 -2.12 -1.26
N GLN A 23 12.00 -0.82 -1.16
CA GLN A 23 13.25 -0.27 -1.65
C GLN A 23 14.37 -0.55 -0.63
N PRO A 24 15.50 -1.18 -1.00
CA PRO A 24 16.57 -1.52 -0.06
C PRO A 24 17.05 -0.34 0.78
N LYS A 25 17.11 0.83 0.15
CA LYS A 25 17.51 2.11 0.72
C LYS A 25 16.55 2.66 1.79
N MET A 26 15.26 2.30 1.78
CA MET A 26 14.34 2.65 2.87
C MET A 26 14.78 2.00 4.18
N LEU A 27 15.41 0.84 4.10
CA LEU A 27 15.84 0.15 5.29
C LEU A 27 17.17 0.76 5.81
N THR A 28 18.03 1.24 4.92
CA THR A 28 19.25 1.96 5.30
C THR A 28 18.91 3.30 5.98
N LYS A 29 19.62 3.68 7.04
CA LYS A 29 19.46 4.95 7.80
C LYS A 29 19.75 6.24 7.00
N ASN A 30 19.68 6.15 5.68
CA ASN A 30 19.92 7.23 4.73
C ASN A 30 18.71 8.16 4.56
N TYR A 31 17.57 7.84 5.19
CA TYR A 31 16.40 8.70 5.27
C TYR A 31 16.23 9.17 6.71
N GLU A 32 16.24 10.49 6.94
CA GLU A 32 15.81 11.08 8.21
C GLU A 32 14.28 10.96 8.30
N SER A 33 13.81 9.86 8.88
CA SER A 33 12.40 9.66 9.20
C SER A 33 12.27 9.07 10.61
N ASP A 34 11.43 9.69 11.43
CA ASP A 34 11.16 9.24 12.79
C ASP A 34 10.35 7.92 12.84
N ASP A 35 9.74 7.49 11.73
CA ASP A 35 8.63 6.51 11.73
C ASP A 35 8.95 5.20 10.99
N LEU A 36 9.96 4.48 11.48
CA LEU A 36 10.39 3.14 11.00
C LEU A 36 10.58 3.05 9.47
N ASN A 37 10.97 4.16 8.85
CA ASN A 37 11.17 4.28 7.40
C ASN A 37 10.01 3.69 6.57
N GLY A 38 8.75 3.90 6.96
CA GLY A 38 7.57 3.51 6.18
C GLY A 38 7.12 2.05 6.34
N ILE A 39 7.79 1.26 7.18
CA ILE A 39 7.46 -0.17 7.39
C ILE A 39 6.15 -0.37 8.15
N GLY A 40 5.67 0.63 8.89
CA GLY A 40 4.38 0.53 9.57
C GLY A 40 3.22 0.18 8.64
N GLY A 41 3.23 0.67 7.40
CA GLY A 41 2.22 0.30 6.40
C GLY A 41 2.26 -1.19 6.05
N ILE A 42 3.47 -1.74 5.90
CA ILE A 42 3.69 -3.17 5.64
C ILE A 42 3.22 -4.01 6.82
N LEU A 43 3.58 -3.61 8.04
CA LEU A 43 3.14 -4.30 9.27
C LEU A 43 1.61 -4.28 9.40
N VAL A 44 0.94 -3.19 9.02
CA VAL A 44 -0.54 -3.14 9.00
C VAL A 44 -1.11 -4.13 7.99
N ILE A 45 -0.53 -4.26 6.80
CA ILE A 45 -0.97 -5.24 5.79
C ILE A 45 -0.77 -6.67 6.28
N LEU A 46 0.38 -6.98 6.87
CA LEU A 46 0.68 -8.30 7.46
C LEU A 46 -0.28 -8.63 8.60
N ALA A 47 -0.53 -7.69 9.51
CA ALA A 47 -1.48 -7.86 10.60
C ALA A 47 -2.88 -8.16 10.08
N ARG A 48 -3.35 -7.46 9.04
CA ARG A 48 -4.64 -7.73 8.41
C ARG A 48 -4.70 -9.10 7.76
N GLY A 49 -3.65 -9.50 7.04
CA GLY A 49 -3.58 -10.81 6.40
C GLY A 49 -3.56 -11.97 7.39
N PHE A 50 -2.92 -11.80 8.55
CA PHE A 50 -2.96 -12.77 9.64
C PHE A 50 -4.33 -12.79 10.32
N ILE A 51 -4.76 -11.65 10.89
CA ILE A 51 -6.00 -11.55 11.68
C ILE A 51 -7.21 -12.01 10.87
N PHE A 52 -7.38 -11.55 9.63
CA PHE A 52 -8.60 -11.87 8.86
C PHE A 52 -8.43 -13.07 7.93
N GLY A 53 -7.22 -13.58 7.75
CA GLY A 53 -6.95 -14.75 6.91
C GLY A 53 -7.01 -16.07 7.66
N PHE A 54 -6.73 -16.04 8.97
CA PHE A 54 -6.61 -17.24 9.79
C PHE A 54 -7.57 -17.24 10.99
N GLU A 55 -8.31 -16.16 11.24
CA GLU A 55 -9.31 -16.10 12.31
C GLU A 55 -10.71 -15.83 11.78
N THR A 56 -11.70 -16.37 12.49
CA THR A 56 -13.12 -16.08 12.23
C THR A 56 -13.53 -14.81 12.99
N GLU A 57 -14.42 -13.99 12.43
CA GLU A 57 -14.88 -12.74 13.09
C GLU A 57 -15.35 -12.94 14.55
N GLN A 58 -16.01 -14.07 14.85
CA GLN A 58 -16.48 -14.43 16.18
C GLN A 58 -15.36 -14.70 17.20
N LYS A 59 -14.12 -14.92 16.75
CA LYS A 59 -12.94 -15.14 17.60
C LYS A 59 -12.10 -13.89 17.79
N ILE A 60 -12.29 -12.88 16.92
CA ILE A 60 -11.57 -11.60 16.98
C ILE A 60 -12.06 -10.78 18.17
N TYR A 61 -13.38 -10.72 18.36
CA TYR A 61 -14.02 -9.97 19.44
C TYR A 61 -14.58 -10.92 20.51
N ASN A 62 -14.39 -10.58 21.79
CA ASN A 62 -15.02 -11.28 22.90
C ASN A 62 -16.50 -10.85 23.06
N GLU A 63 -17.20 -11.43 24.04
CA GLU A 63 -18.62 -11.16 24.30
C GLU A 63 -18.92 -9.68 24.62
N ASP A 64 -17.93 -8.94 25.13
CA ASP A 64 -18.02 -7.51 25.43
C ASP A 64 -17.72 -6.63 24.20
N GLY A 65 -17.42 -7.22 23.04
CA GLY A 65 -17.02 -6.52 21.81
C GLY A 65 -15.58 -5.99 21.84
N LEU A 66 -14.77 -6.42 22.80
CA LEU A 66 -13.34 -6.09 22.90
C LEU A 66 -12.50 -7.10 22.11
N VAL A 67 -11.36 -6.66 21.59
CA VAL A 67 -10.44 -7.54 20.88
C VAL A 67 -9.87 -8.58 21.85
N ASN A 68 -9.89 -9.85 21.45
CA ASN A 68 -9.33 -10.95 22.22
C ASN A 68 -7.82 -10.74 22.44
N GLU A 69 -7.36 -10.84 23.69
CA GLU A 69 -5.96 -10.62 24.06
C GLU A 69 -5.01 -11.59 23.34
N ASN A 70 -5.48 -12.80 23.02
CA ASN A 70 -4.70 -13.79 22.29
C ASN A 70 -4.40 -13.34 20.87
N ILE A 71 -5.40 -12.77 20.19
CA ILE A 71 -5.23 -12.21 18.84
C ILE A 71 -4.19 -11.09 18.85
N LEU A 72 -4.20 -10.24 19.89
CA LEU A 72 -3.20 -9.19 20.04
C LEU A 72 -1.79 -9.77 20.20
N ASN A 73 -1.65 -10.82 21.01
CA ASN A 73 -0.36 -11.44 21.31
C ASN A 73 0.18 -12.25 20.11
N ASP A 74 -0.67 -13.01 19.44
CA ASP A 74 -0.30 -13.80 18.26
C ASP A 74 0.06 -12.91 17.08
N THR A 75 -0.70 -11.83 16.88
CA THR A 75 -0.36 -10.87 15.82
C THR A 75 0.98 -10.20 16.10
N LYS A 76 1.27 -9.81 17.35
CA LYS A 76 2.60 -9.29 17.73
C LYS A 76 3.70 -10.31 17.42
N TYR A 77 3.48 -11.57 17.80
CA TYR A 77 4.41 -12.66 17.54
C TYR A 77 4.69 -12.81 16.04
N ILE A 78 3.66 -12.87 15.19
CA ILE A 78 3.81 -12.99 13.74
C ILE A 78 4.55 -11.80 13.14
N LEU A 79 4.26 -10.57 13.59
CA LEU A 79 4.93 -9.37 13.09
C LEU A 79 6.42 -9.35 13.48
N LEU A 80 6.75 -9.73 14.71
CA LEU A 80 8.15 -9.82 15.17
C LEU A 80 8.90 -10.96 14.48
N GLN A 81 8.24 -12.10 14.29
CA GLN A 81 8.76 -13.23 13.52
C GLN A 81 9.05 -12.82 12.07
N TRP A 82 8.13 -12.10 11.43
CA TRP A 82 8.32 -11.57 10.08
C TRP A 82 9.51 -10.61 9.98
N CYS A 83 9.68 -9.75 10.98
CA CYS A 83 10.84 -8.87 11.09
C CYS A 83 12.17 -9.65 11.21
N GLY A 84 12.14 -10.90 11.68
CA GLY A 84 13.32 -11.73 11.93
C GLY A 84 14.06 -11.38 13.21
N PHE A 85 13.33 -10.84 14.19
CA PHE A 85 13.88 -10.50 15.50
C PHE A 85 14.07 -11.76 16.36
N ASP A 86 15.12 -11.79 17.17
CA ASP A 86 15.36 -12.88 18.10
C ASP A 86 14.39 -12.80 19.29
N LEU A 87 13.30 -13.55 19.17
CA LEU A 87 12.24 -13.63 20.17
C LEU A 87 12.72 -14.19 21.53
N ASN A 88 13.88 -14.87 21.57
CA ASN A 88 14.45 -15.37 22.83
C ASN A 88 15.16 -14.28 23.64
N VAL A 89 15.54 -13.18 22.99
CA VAL A 89 16.30 -12.05 23.57
C VAL A 89 15.37 -10.91 23.97
N LEU A 90 14.10 -10.94 23.54
CA LEU A 90 13.09 -9.96 23.91
C LEU A 90 12.79 -10.06 25.42
N GLU A 91 13.16 -9.02 26.17
CA GLU A 91 12.76 -8.85 27.57
C GLU A 91 11.26 -8.54 27.65
N SER A 92 10.37 -9.54 27.62
CA SER A 92 9.07 -9.48 28.31
C SER A 92 8.25 -10.77 28.16
N LYS A 93 7.19 -10.82 28.97
CA LYS A 93 6.07 -11.78 29.14
C LYS A 93 5.64 -12.70 27.98
N GLU A 94 6.15 -12.56 26.75
CA GLU A 94 5.83 -13.41 25.60
C GLU A 94 6.26 -14.87 25.77
N LYS A 95 7.28 -15.12 26.59
CA LYS A 95 7.67 -16.49 27.00
C LYS A 95 6.54 -17.23 27.75
N ALA A 96 5.59 -16.51 28.35
CA ALA A 96 4.43 -17.06 29.07
C ALA A 96 3.19 -17.29 28.16
N ILE A 97 3.22 -16.84 26.90
CA ILE A 97 2.20 -17.17 25.87
C ILE A 97 2.19 -18.68 25.58
N ASN A 98 3.25 -19.39 25.98
CA ASN A 98 3.48 -20.81 25.69
C ASN A 98 2.65 -21.83 26.50
N ASP A 99 1.85 -21.42 27.50
CA ASP A 99 1.23 -22.40 28.40
C ASP A 99 -0.30 -22.52 28.35
N ASP A 100 -1.03 -21.72 27.57
CA ASP A 100 -2.47 -21.95 27.38
C ASP A 100 -2.96 -21.44 26.01
N LEU A 101 -3.98 -22.11 25.44
CA LEU A 101 -4.73 -21.83 24.18
C LEU A 101 -4.36 -22.63 22.93
N GLU A 102 -5.06 -23.76 22.76
CA GLU A 102 -4.91 -24.73 21.68
C GLU A 102 -5.39 -24.21 20.29
N ASN A 103 -6.44 -23.36 20.25
CA ASN A 103 -7.00 -22.86 18.98
C ASN A 103 -6.25 -21.67 18.37
N HIS A 104 -5.66 -20.80 19.17
CA HIS A 104 -5.02 -19.55 18.70
C HIS A 104 -3.59 -19.83 18.18
N ARG A 105 -2.88 -20.79 18.79
CA ARG A 105 -1.62 -21.32 18.22
C ARG A 105 -1.83 -22.09 16.92
N GLN A 106 -2.97 -22.74 16.75
CA GLN A 106 -3.26 -23.44 15.51
C GLN A 106 -3.24 -22.46 14.32
N CYS A 107 -3.73 -21.24 14.48
CA CYS A 107 -3.66 -20.18 13.47
C CYS A 107 -2.22 -19.75 13.16
N ILE A 108 -1.34 -19.68 14.17
CA ILE A 108 0.10 -19.45 13.97
C ILE A 108 0.72 -20.60 13.16
N LEU A 109 0.42 -21.86 13.52
CA LEU A 109 0.95 -23.04 12.82
C LEU A 109 0.45 -23.09 11.37
N GLU A 110 -0.81 -22.74 11.13
CA GLU A 110 -1.40 -22.64 9.80
C GLU A 110 -0.77 -21.51 9.00
N TRP A 111 -0.53 -20.35 9.60
CA TRP A 111 0.21 -19.25 8.99
C TRP A 111 1.62 -19.70 8.56
N GLN A 112 2.38 -20.31 9.46
CA GLN A 112 3.75 -20.75 9.21
C GLN A 112 3.80 -21.84 8.13
N LYS A 113 2.79 -22.72 8.09
CA LYS A 113 2.64 -23.73 7.04
C LYS A 113 2.27 -23.11 5.69
N THR A 114 1.41 -22.10 5.69
CA THR A 114 0.92 -21.45 4.46
C THR A 114 1.97 -20.52 3.86
N TYR A 115 2.72 -19.81 4.71
CA TYR A 115 3.72 -18.82 4.33
C TYR A 115 5.08 -19.09 5.01
N PRO A 116 5.75 -20.20 4.69
CA PRO A 116 7.02 -20.57 5.33
C PRO A 116 8.14 -19.54 5.07
N GLU A 117 8.09 -18.84 3.95
CA GLU A 117 9.06 -17.80 3.59
C GLU A 117 8.90 -16.50 4.39
N ALA A 118 7.74 -16.29 5.03
CA ALA A 118 7.47 -15.10 5.85
C ALA A 118 8.35 -15.07 7.12
N ASP A 119 8.82 -16.22 7.60
CA ASP A 119 9.69 -16.30 8.77
C ASP A 119 11.01 -15.56 8.52
N GLY A 120 11.27 -14.51 9.31
CA GLY A 120 12.43 -13.64 9.15
C GLY A 120 12.53 -12.97 7.77
N TRP A 121 11.41 -12.77 7.08
CA TRP A 121 11.37 -12.22 5.73
C TRP A 121 12.16 -10.91 5.62
N LEU A 122 11.95 -9.97 6.53
CA LEU A 122 12.62 -8.66 6.49
C LEU A 122 14.14 -8.79 6.68
N LYS A 123 14.58 -9.66 7.59
CA LYS A 123 16.00 -9.92 7.83
C LYS A 123 16.64 -10.55 6.61
N LYS A 124 16.01 -11.57 6.02
CA LYS A 124 16.48 -12.21 4.77
C LYS A 124 16.60 -11.18 3.65
N TYR A 125 15.55 -10.38 3.45
CA TYR A 125 15.50 -9.29 2.50
C TYR A 125 16.65 -8.28 2.70
N TRP A 126 16.82 -7.79 3.92
CA TRP A 126 17.88 -6.85 4.27
C TRP A 126 19.26 -7.43 3.96
N LEU A 127 19.53 -8.65 4.42
CA LEU A 127 20.80 -9.33 4.23
C LEU A 127 21.08 -9.59 2.75
N HIS A 128 20.07 -9.78 1.92
CA HIS A 128 20.25 -9.94 0.48
C HIS A 128 20.59 -8.61 -0.20
N HIS A 129 19.80 -7.56 0.06
CA HIS A 129 19.83 -6.32 -0.73
C HIS A 129 20.72 -5.19 -0.17
N CYS A 130 21.20 -5.27 1.07
CA CYS A 130 22.07 -4.25 1.68
C CYS A 130 23.54 -4.76 1.75
N PRO A 131 24.44 -4.34 0.83
CA PRO A 131 25.71 -5.04 0.59
C PRO A 131 26.83 -4.80 1.64
N GLU A 132 26.78 -3.78 2.50
CA GLU A 132 27.90 -3.44 3.39
C GLU A 132 27.65 -3.78 4.88
N LYS A 133 28.61 -4.43 5.56
CA LYS A 133 28.61 -4.74 7.02
C LYS A 133 27.28 -5.29 7.58
N LYS A 134 26.73 -6.28 6.88
CA LYS A 134 25.40 -6.87 7.04
C LYS A 134 24.97 -7.21 8.48
N LYS A 135 25.82 -7.88 9.26
CA LYS A 135 25.41 -8.49 10.54
C LYS A 135 25.35 -7.48 11.69
N GLU A 136 26.44 -6.75 11.95
CA GLU A 136 26.50 -5.73 13.01
C GLU A 136 25.51 -4.58 12.77
N GLN A 137 25.26 -4.21 11.50
CA GLN A 137 24.26 -3.21 11.16
C GLN A 137 22.84 -3.71 11.41
N TRP A 138 22.55 -4.96 11.06
CA TRP A 138 21.24 -5.56 11.33
C TRP A 138 20.96 -5.63 12.83
N GLU A 139 21.91 -6.09 13.65
CA GLU A 139 21.74 -6.16 15.11
C GLU A 139 21.41 -4.78 15.71
N ASN A 140 22.01 -3.71 15.19
CA ASN A 140 21.68 -2.33 15.58
C ASN A 140 20.28 -1.91 15.13
N VAL A 141 19.87 -2.24 13.91
CA VAL A 141 18.52 -1.96 13.38
C VAL A 141 17.47 -2.73 14.19
N GLU A 142 17.68 -4.02 14.39
CA GLU A 142 16.86 -4.91 15.21
C GLU A 142 16.69 -4.35 16.62
N SER A 143 17.79 -3.98 17.30
CA SER A 143 17.71 -3.38 18.63
C SER A 143 16.95 -2.05 18.63
N GLU A 144 17.11 -1.19 17.62
CA GLU A 144 16.44 0.10 17.57
C GLU A 144 14.94 -0.05 17.32
N TRP A 145 14.57 -0.87 16.33
CA TRP A 145 13.20 -1.07 15.93
C TRP A 145 12.43 -1.87 16.95
N ASN A 146 13.05 -2.86 17.57
CA ASN A 146 12.45 -3.57 18.69
C ASN A 146 12.08 -2.60 19.83
N LYS A 147 12.97 -1.67 20.20
CA LYS A 147 12.67 -0.64 21.22
C LYS A 147 11.49 0.24 20.82
N LYS A 148 11.39 0.63 19.55
CA LYS A 148 10.29 1.47 19.03
C LYS A 148 8.97 0.69 19.01
N LEU A 149 8.94 -0.47 18.36
CA LEU A 149 7.76 -1.32 18.16
C LEU A 149 7.18 -1.85 19.48
N CYS A 150 8.04 -2.23 20.43
CA CYS A 150 7.67 -2.80 21.72
C CYS A 150 7.61 -1.76 22.85
N SER A 151 7.72 -0.46 22.53
CA SER A 151 7.60 0.60 23.54
C SER A 151 6.20 0.59 24.19
N LYS A 152 6.15 0.72 25.53
CA LYS A 152 4.88 0.86 26.24
C LYS A 152 4.24 2.19 25.86
N ASN A 153 3.02 2.13 25.31
CA ASN A 153 2.16 3.25 24.88
C ASN A 153 2.49 4.57 25.60
N LYS A 154 3.42 5.35 25.04
CA LYS A 154 3.58 6.76 25.41
C LYS A 154 2.57 7.54 24.56
N GLU A 155 1.32 7.44 24.98
CA GLU A 155 0.16 8.18 24.47
C GLU A 155 -0.11 8.05 22.95
N TYR A 156 -1.38 7.82 22.59
CA TYR A 156 -1.86 7.99 21.20
C TYR A 156 -1.57 9.39 20.61
N SER A 157 -1.11 10.34 21.44
CA SER A 157 -0.75 11.71 21.09
C SER A 157 0.58 11.81 20.33
N GLN A 158 1.49 10.83 20.49
CA GLN A 158 2.76 10.78 19.78
C GLN A 158 2.60 9.87 18.57
N LYS A 159 2.73 10.42 17.36
CA LYS A 159 2.67 9.71 16.06
C LYS A 159 3.81 8.68 15.92
N GLN A 160 3.80 7.64 16.75
CA GLN A 160 4.81 6.58 16.79
C GLN A 160 4.17 5.26 16.41
N ILE A 161 4.76 4.56 15.44
CA ILE A 161 4.38 3.18 15.12
C ILE A 161 4.83 2.24 16.25
N THR A 162 3.87 1.61 16.91
CA THR A 162 4.04 0.49 17.86
C THR A 162 3.27 -0.73 17.36
N LEU A 163 3.56 -1.93 17.86
CA LEU A 163 2.77 -3.12 17.47
C LEU A 163 1.28 -2.93 17.81
N THR A 164 0.98 -2.29 18.93
CA THR A 164 -0.40 -2.00 19.35
C THR A 164 -1.09 -1.04 18.37
N SER A 165 -0.42 0.03 17.94
CA SER A 165 -1.02 0.98 16.98
C SER A 165 -1.18 0.35 15.59
N VAL A 166 -0.24 -0.50 15.16
CA VAL A 166 -0.35 -1.31 13.94
C VAL A 166 -1.61 -2.19 13.98
N ILE A 167 -1.79 -2.95 15.07
CA ILE A 167 -2.94 -3.86 15.21
C ILE A 167 -4.26 -3.08 15.27
N ALA A 168 -4.30 -1.95 15.99
CA ALA A 168 -5.48 -1.09 16.04
C ALA A 168 -5.89 -0.59 14.63
N ILE A 169 -4.91 -0.10 13.85
CA ILE A 169 -5.15 0.35 12.46
C ILE A 169 -5.57 -0.83 11.57
N ALA A 170 -5.00 -2.02 11.77
CA ALA A 170 -5.38 -3.22 11.03
C ALA A 170 -6.84 -3.59 11.26
N LEU A 171 -7.28 -3.61 12.51
CA LEU A 171 -8.67 -3.89 12.89
C LEU A 171 -9.64 -2.84 12.36
N GLU A 172 -9.30 -1.55 12.48
CA GLU A 172 -10.10 -0.45 11.92
C GLU A 172 -10.31 -0.60 10.40
N ARG A 173 -9.30 -1.08 9.67
CA ARG A 173 -9.38 -1.25 8.22
C ARG A 173 -10.08 -2.55 7.78
N GLY A 174 -10.20 -3.54 8.65
CA GLY A 174 -10.84 -4.82 8.34
C GLY A 174 -10.02 -5.73 7.41
N PRO A 175 -10.63 -6.77 6.80
CA PRO A 175 -9.94 -7.74 5.94
C PRO A 175 -9.25 -7.10 4.74
N LEU A 176 -8.23 -7.77 4.19
CA LEU A 176 -7.58 -7.37 2.94
C LEU A 176 -8.61 -7.32 1.81
N ARG A 177 -8.57 -6.27 1.00
CA ARG A 177 -9.57 -6.00 -0.04
C ARG A 177 -8.95 -6.17 -1.42
N LYS A 178 -9.71 -6.82 -2.30
CA LYS A 178 -9.50 -6.81 -3.74
C LYS A 178 -10.61 -5.96 -4.38
N ARG A 179 -10.23 -4.89 -5.06
CA ARG A 179 -11.15 -3.97 -5.72
C ARG A 179 -10.64 -3.58 -7.09
N TYR A 180 -11.59 -3.36 -7.97
CA TYR A 180 -11.37 -2.94 -9.34
C TYR A 180 -11.71 -1.46 -9.48
N MET A 181 -11.22 -0.83 -10.54
CA MET A 181 -11.65 0.52 -10.89
C MET A 181 -12.36 0.45 -12.22
N THR A 182 -13.53 1.07 -12.29
CA THR A 182 -14.23 1.27 -13.55
C THR A 182 -14.08 2.71 -14.01
N LEU A 183 -14.07 2.89 -15.32
CA LEU A 183 -14.23 4.19 -15.96
C LEU A 183 -14.89 4.03 -17.32
N ARG A 184 -15.60 5.07 -17.76
CA ARG A 184 -16.25 5.11 -19.06
C ARG A 184 -15.22 5.11 -20.20
N LYS A 185 -15.49 4.34 -21.25
CA LYS A 185 -14.66 4.31 -22.48
C LYS A 185 -14.79 5.61 -23.27
N ASP A 186 -13.88 5.76 -24.24
CA ASP A 186 -13.92 6.86 -25.21
C ASP A 186 -15.23 6.83 -26.02
N THR A 187 -16.02 7.89 -25.93
CA THR A 187 -17.29 8.06 -26.63
C THR A 187 -17.15 8.86 -27.93
N SER A 188 -15.93 9.18 -28.36
CA SER A 188 -15.70 9.87 -29.62
C SER A 188 -16.14 9.03 -30.82
N GLU A 189 -16.48 9.70 -31.93
CA GLU A 189 -16.91 9.02 -33.17
C GLU A 189 -15.85 8.06 -33.74
N LYS A 190 -14.57 8.31 -33.43
CA LYS A 190 -13.42 7.53 -33.89
C LYS A 190 -12.54 7.15 -32.71
N PRO A 191 -12.96 6.18 -31.89
CA PRO A 191 -12.20 5.79 -30.71
C PRO A 191 -10.86 5.17 -31.12
N GLU A 192 -9.84 5.43 -30.31
CA GLU A 192 -8.51 4.85 -30.52
C GLU A 192 -8.57 3.32 -30.35
N LYS A 193 -8.06 2.60 -31.36
CA LYS A 193 -8.08 1.13 -31.41
C LYS A 193 -6.76 0.51 -30.99
N ASP A 194 -5.67 1.28 -30.98
CA ASP A 194 -4.36 0.79 -30.54
C ASP A 194 -4.34 0.58 -29.02
N PRO A 195 -4.16 -0.67 -28.53
CA PRO A 195 -4.07 -0.94 -27.10
C PRO A 195 -2.96 -0.16 -26.39
N LYS A 196 -1.86 0.20 -27.08
CA LYS A 196 -0.76 0.99 -26.50
C LYS A 196 -1.15 2.44 -26.23
N LYS A 197 -2.17 2.93 -26.91
CA LYS A 197 -2.73 4.27 -26.74
C LYS A 197 -4.02 4.29 -25.91
N ARG A 198 -4.39 3.13 -25.34
CA ARG A 198 -5.50 3.01 -24.38
C ARG A 198 -5.40 4.08 -23.29
N PHE A 199 -6.53 4.68 -22.93
CA PHE A 199 -6.62 5.82 -21.99
C PHE A 199 -5.99 7.13 -22.47
N GLY A 200 -5.46 7.21 -23.70
CA GLY A 200 -4.94 8.46 -24.25
C GLY A 200 -5.96 9.60 -24.23
N TYR A 201 -7.24 9.26 -24.46
CA TYR A 201 -8.37 10.19 -24.42
C TYR A 201 -8.61 10.87 -23.06
N LEU A 202 -8.05 10.34 -21.96
CA LEU A 202 -8.19 10.93 -20.64
C LEU A 202 -7.28 12.14 -20.42
N TYR A 203 -6.24 12.32 -21.24
CA TYR A 203 -5.11 13.18 -20.90
C TYR A 203 -4.61 14.08 -22.03
N SER A 204 -4.32 15.32 -21.67
CA SER A 204 -3.67 16.36 -22.48
C SER A 204 -2.50 16.98 -21.69
N ARG A 205 -1.69 17.84 -22.35
CA ARG A 205 -0.63 18.62 -21.69
C ARG A 205 -0.82 20.12 -21.86
N ILE A 206 -0.46 20.89 -20.83
CA ILE A 206 -0.54 22.37 -20.81
C ILE A 206 0.34 23.01 -21.88
N GLU A 207 1.55 22.49 -22.10
CA GLU A 207 2.47 22.97 -23.15
C GLU A 207 3.30 21.79 -23.69
N PRO A 208 3.25 21.51 -25.01
CA PRO A 208 4.23 20.64 -25.64
C PRO A 208 5.63 21.28 -25.58
N HIS A 209 6.68 20.48 -25.75
CA HIS A 209 8.04 21.00 -25.88
C HIS A 209 8.12 21.98 -27.06
N LYS A 210 9.12 22.87 -27.06
CA LYS A 210 9.29 23.93 -28.09
C LYS A 210 9.36 23.40 -29.53
N ASP A 211 9.65 22.12 -29.72
CA ASP A 211 9.70 21.40 -31.00
C ASP A 211 8.37 20.71 -31.37
N GLY A 212 7.30 20.92 -30.59
CA GLY A 212 6.01 20.25 -30.76
C GLY A 212 5.97 18.81 -30.22
N SER A 213 7.09 18.30 -29.69
CA SER A 213 7.14 16.98 -29.05
C SER A 213 6.49 16.99 -27.67
N GLY A 214 6.07 15.83 -27.17
CA GLY A 214 5.47 15.73 -25.83
C GLY A 214 3.98 16.10 -25.76
N THR A 215 3.25 16.17 -26.88
CA THR A 215 1.78 16.24 -26.88
C THR A 215 1.12 14.96 -26.35
N SER A 216 1.78 13.81 -26.50
CA SER A 216 1.31 12.52 -25.99
C SER A 216 1.96 12.14 -24.67
N ILE A 217 1.19 11.46 -23.81
CA ILE A 217 1.64 11.00 -22.49
C ILE A 217 2.02 9.53 -22.57
N HIS A 218 3.22 9.20 -22.07
CA HIS A 218 3.70 7.82 -22.05
C HIS A 218 2.77 6.90 -21.27
N GLU A 219 2.68 5.64 -21.71
CA GLU A 219 1.82 4.61 -21.11
C GLU A 219 2.05 4.49 -19.59
N THR A 220 3.31 4.46 -19.16
CA THR A 220 3.68 4.41 -17.73
C THR A 220 3.16 5.59 -16.92
N THR A 221 3.14 6.79 -17.50
CA THR A 221 2.58 7.98 -16.84
C THR A 221 1.06 7.91 -16.75
N ARG A 222 0.38 7.38 -17.79
CA ARG A 222 -1.07 7.15 -17.78
C ARG A 222 -1.45 6.15 -16.66
N GLU A 223 -0.74 5.03 -16.58
CA GLU A 223 -0.94 4.02 -15.53
C GLU A 223 -0.79 4.63 -14.12
N GLN A 224 0.26 5.42 -13.90
CA GLN A 224 0.49 6.08 -12.61
C GLN A 224 -0.63 7.05 -12.23
N ILE A 225 -1.19 7.80 -13.18
CA ILE A 225 -2.30 8.71 -12.88
C ILE A 225 -3.56 7.93 -12.51
N LEU A 226 -3.91 6.87 -13.25
CA LEU A 226 -5.04 5.98 -12.90
C LEU A 226 -4.89 5.38 -11.51
N LYS A 227 -3.66 5.00 -11.16
CA LYS A 227 -3.28 4.46 -9.86
C LYS A 227 -3.41 5.52 -8.73
N ASN A 228 -3.00 6.76 -8.98
CA ASN A 228 -3.21 7.87 -8.04
C ASN A 228 -4.69 8.20 -7.85
N ILE A 229 -5.50 8.13 -8.91
CA ILE A 229 -6.97 8.29 -8.82
C ILE A 229 -7.56 7.19 -7.94
N ALA A 230 -7.15 5.93 -8.14
CA ALA A 230 -7.56 4.84 -7.28
C ALA A 230 -7.19 5.09 -5.81
N ALA A 231 -5.96 5.50 -5.52
CA ALA A 231 -5.51 5.84 -4.16
C ALA A 231 -6.35 6.97 -3.54
N TYR A 232 -6.69 7.99 -4.33
CA TYR A 232 -7.58 9.08 -3.93
C TYR A 232 -8.98 8.58 -3.55
N LEU A 233 -9.60 7.75 -4.41
CA LEU A 233 -10.92 7.19 -4.17
C LEU A 233 -10.95 6.30 -2.92
N ILE A 234 -9.92 5.47 -2.71
CA ILE A 234 -9.78 4.64 -1.51
C ILE A 234 -9.63 5.53 -0.27
N GLY A 235 -8.74 6.52 -0.33
CA GLY A 235 -8.49 7.42 0.80
C GLY A 235 -9.76 8.14 1.25
N LYS A 236 -10.59 8.58 0.31
CA LYS A 236 -11.88 9.23 0.58
C LYS A 236 -12.82 8.40 1.45
N GLU A 237 -12.79 7.08 1.36
CA GLU A 237 -13.67 6.20 2.17
C GLU A 237 -13.34 6.24 3.66
N TYR A 238 -12.09 6.54 4.01
CA TYR A 238 -11.62 6.61 5.40
C TYR A 238 -11.71 8.03 5.98
N HIS A 239 -12.25 8.98 5.23
CA HIS A 239 -12.31 10.39 5.62
C HIS A 239 -13.76 10.87 5.77
N PRO A 240 -13.99 11.94 6.59
CA PRO A 240 -15.31 12.54 6.74
C PRO A 240 -16.03 12.83 5.42
N LYS A 241 -17.36 12.66 5.43
CA LYS A 241 -18.23 13.01 4.30
C LYS A 241 -17.96 14.46 3.88
N ASN A 242 -17.85 14.70 2.56
CA ASN A 242 -17.55 15.99 1.92
C ASN A 242 -16.10 16.48 1.97
N GLN A 243 -15.17 15.72 2.57
CA GLN A 243 -13.75 16.08 2.48
C GLN A 243 -13.30 16.07 1.02
N ARG A 244 -12.69 17.16 0.54
CA ARG A 244 -12.31 17.35 -0.88
C ARG A 244 -10.90 16.87 -1.24
N PHE A 245 -10.07 16.62 -0.25
CA PHE A 245 -8.66 16.28 -0.41
C PHE A 245 -8.30 15.07 0.46
N ILE A 246 -7.31 14.29 0.07
CA ILE A 246 -6.73 13.26 0.94
C ILE A 246 -5.31 13.68 1.33
N LEU A 247 -4.83 13.14 2.46
CA LEU A 247 -3.40 13.13 2.73
C LEU A 247 -2.81 11.89 2.07
N LEU A 248 -2.08 12.10 0.98
CA LEU A 248 -1.35 11.04 0.31
C LEU A 248 0.08 11.03 0.84
N ASP A 249 0.41 10.01 1.61
CA ASP A 249 1.75 9.77 2.15
C ASP A 249 2.71 9.34 1.01
N ARG A 250 3.91 9.92 0.99
CA ARG A 250 5.02 9.53 0.12
C ARG A 250 5.34 8.03 0.27
N GLY A 251 5.28 7.48 1.48
CA GLY A 251 5.54 6.06 1.76
C GLY A 251 4.53 5.10 1.14
N ARG A 252 3.25 5.50 1.02
CA ARG A 252 2.22 4.69 0.32
C ARG A 252 2.50 4.59 -1.18
N LEU A 253 3.17 5.58 -1.76
CA LEU A 253 3.59 5.53 -3.16
C LEU A 253 4.77 4.56 -3.35
N MET A 254 5.64 4.38 -2.36
CA MET A 254 6.87 3.59 -2.48
C MET A 254 6.64 2.08 -2.63
N GLY A 255 5.46 1.56 -2.26
CA GLY A 255 5.09 0.16 -2.47
C GLY A 255 4.13 -0.07 -3.64
N TRP A 256 3.38 0.95 -4.05
CA TRP A 256 2.29 0.79 -5.02
C TRP A 256 2.56 1.51 -6.36
N TYR A 257 3.01 2.78 -6.35
CA TYR A 257 2.79 3.71 -7.47
C TYR A 257 3.90 4.75 -7.77
N GLY A 258 4.97 4.80 -6.98
CA GLY A 258 6.04 5.79 -7.09
C GLY A 258 7.18 5.35 -8.01
N LYS A 259 7.69 6.27 -8.84
CA LYS A 259 8.98 6.09 -9.50
C LYS A 259 10.09 6.29 -8.45
N ASP A 260 11.20 5.57 -8.58
CA ASP A 260 12.41 5.84 -7.82
C ASP A 260 12.86 7.29 -8.08
N ASP A 261 12.58 8.18 -7.13
CA ASP A 261 13.00 9.56 -7.21
C ASP A 261 13.71 9.97 -5.92
N TYR A 262 15.02 9.82 -5.96
CA TYR A 262 15.97 10.32 -4.96
C TYR A 262 15.94 11.85 -4.82
N GLY A 263 15.46 12.57 -5.84
CA GLY A 263 15.46 14.03 -5.90
C GLY A 263 14.23 14.70 -5.30
N TYR A 264 13.27 13.93 -4.78
CA TYR A 264 12.01 14.45 -4.22
C TYR A 264 11.23 15.32 -5.22
N ALA A 265 11.31 15.06 -6.52
CA ALA A 265 10.65 15.91 -7.50
C ALA A 265 9.14 15.73 -7.39
N ASP A 266 8.43 16.85 -7.21
CA ASP A 266 6.97 16.91 -7.21
C ASP A 266 6.36 16.16 -8.39
N GLU A 267 7.02 16.27 -9.55
CA GLU A 267 6.59 15.63 -10.78
C GLU A 267 6.53 14.12 -10.69
N ALA A 268 7.32 13.43 -9.85
CA ALA A 268 7.38 11.96 -9.79
C ALA A 268 6.07 11.30 -9.32
N TRP A 269 5.20 12.06 -8.67
CA TRP A 269 4.00 11.56 -7.99
C TRP A 269 2.79 12.46 -8.21
N TYR A 270 2.99 13.78 -8.21
CA TYR A 270 2.00 14.78 -8.60
C TYR A 270 2.33 15.21 -10.04
N ARG A 271 1.43 14.99 -11.01
CA ARG A 271 1.70 15.27 -12.44
C ARG A 271 1.05 16.60 -12.86
N PRO A 272 1.58 17.78 -12.46
CA PRO A 272 0.90 19.08 -12.65
C PRO A 272 0.75 19.49 -14.11
N ARG A 273 1.59 18.95 -15.00
CA ARG A 273 1.56 19.26 -16.44
C ARG A 273 0.55 18.43 -17.22
N VAL A 274 -0.10 17.46 -16.57
CA VAL A 274 -1.12 16.61 -17.19
C VAL A 274 -2.50 17.15 -16.82
N ILE A 275 -3.27 17.48 -17.85
CA ILE A 275 -4.57 18.11 -17.76
C ILE A 275 -5.60 17.29 -18.51
N TRP A 276 -6.87 17.58 -18.28
CA TRP A 276 -8.00 17.14 -19.08
C TRP A 276 -8.68 18.39 -19.63
N GLU A 277 -8.76 18.50 -20.96
CA GLU A 277 -9.12 19.75 -21.65
C GLU A 277 -8.22 20.90 -21.20
N GLU A 278 -8.76 21.88 -20.47
CA GLU A 278 -8.03 23.02 -19.90
C GLU A 278 -7.93 22.94 -18.36
N LYS A 279 -8.29 21.81 -17.76
CA LYS A 279 -8.41 21.62 -16.31
C LYS A 279 -7.34 20.68 -15.77
N GLN A 280 -6.75 21.07 -14.65
CA GLN A 280 -5.78 20.23 -13.97
C GLN A 280 -6.45 19.00 -13.36
N ILE A 281 -5.94 17.80 -13.66
CA ILE A 281 -6.54 16.55 -13.14
C ILE A 281 -6.20 16.35 -11.65
N MET A 282 -4.94 16.56 -11.29
CA MET A 282 -4.42 16.40 -9.94
C MET A 282 -4.09 17.77 -9.37
N GLU A 283 -4.65 18.14 -8.22
CA GLU A 283 -4.40 19.43 -7.57
C GLU A 283 -3.74 19.23 -6.19
N ALA A 284 -2.61 19.92 -5.98
CA ALA A 284 -1.89 19.92 -4.71
C ALA A 284 -2.25 21.16 -3.90
N HIS A 285 -2.62 20.97 -2.64
CA HIS A 285 -3.06 22.02 -1.72
C HIS A 285 -2.08 22.27 -0.57
N SER A 286 -0.93 21.61 -0.56
CA SER A 286 0.16 21.83 0.39
C SER A 286 1.25 22.67 -0.25
N GLY A 287 1.53 23.84 0.31
CA GLY A 287 2.59 24.74 -0.18
C GLY A 287 4.01 24.33 0.24
N ASP A 288 4.15 23.60 1.35
CA ASP A 288 5.44 23.19 1.90
C ASP A 288 5.91 21.84 1.35
N ARG A 289 7.03 21.88 0.62
CA ARG A 289 7.63 20.73 -0.10
C ARG A 289 8.49 19.81 0.78
N GLY A 290 8.59 20.10 2.08
CA GLY A 290 9.42 19.35 3.03
C GLY A 290 8.74 18.13 3.68
N TRP A 291 7.44 17.94 3.52
CA TRP A 291 6.70 16.90 4.25
C TRP A 291 6.61 15.59 3.48
N ASN A 292 6.58 14.46 4.19
CA ASN A 292 6.33 13.13 3.63
C ASN A 292 4.89 12.91 3.12
N PHE A 293 4.12 13.96 2.83
CA PHE A 293 2.76 13.86 2.30
C PHE A 293 2.40 15.03 1.40
N ILE A 294 1.41 14.82 0.52
CA ILE A 294 0.70 15.88 -0.20
C ILE A 294 -0.76 15.89 0.20
N LYS A 295 -1.30 17.11 0.29
CA LYS A 295 -2.74 17.30 0.33
C LYS A 295 -3.24 17.31 -1.13
N LEU A 296 -3.69 16.15 -1.61
CA LEU A 296 -4.09 15.93 -3.00
C LEU A 296 -5.62 15.94 -3.15
N SER A 297 -6.12 16.61 -4.18
CA SER A 297 -7.45 16.35 -4.75
C SER A 297 -7.35 15.93 -6.21
N ILE A 298 -8.34 15.19 -6.67
CA ILE A 298 -8.59 14.93 -8.09
C ILE A 298 -9.76 15.81 -8.52
N ASN A 299 -9.65 16.40 -9.71
CA ASN A 299 -10.68 17.25 -10.29
C ASN A 299 -12.02 16.51 -10.36
N GLN A 300 -13.06 17.12 -9.78
CA GLN A 300 -14.35 16.45 -9.60
C GLN A 300 -15.09 16.29 -10.93
N GLU A 301 -15.03 17.29 -11.81
CA GLU A 301 -15.67 17.22 -13.12
C GLU A 301 -15.05 16.11 -13.98
N PHE A 302 -13.72 15.94 -13.90
CA PHE A 302 -13.03 14.83 -14.55
C PHE A 302 -13.53 13.47 -14.04
N LEU A 303 -13.66 13.31 -12.72
CA LEU A 303 -14.16 12.06 -12.13
C LEU A 303 -15.59 11.75 -12.54
N GLU A 304 -16.46 12.76 -12.59
CA GLU A 304 -17.86 12.64 -12.98
C GLU A 304 -18.01 12.36 -14.47
N HIS A 305 -17.25 13.05 -15.32
CA HIS A 305 -17.29 12.88 -16.77
C HIS A 305 -16.96 11.45 -17.20
N PHE A 306 -15.93 10.86 -16.60
CA PHE A 306 -15.48 9.49 -16.89
C PHE A 306 -16.06 8.46 -15.91
N GLU A 307 -16.92 8.87 -14.98
CA GLU A 307 -17.62 8.01 -14.02
C GLU A 307 -16.69 7.03 -13.30
N PHE A 308 -15.60 7.55 -12.75
CA PHE A 308 -14.65 6.73 -12.00
C PHE A 308 -15.29 6.15 -10.75
N GLN A 309 -15.26 4.82 -10.61
CA GLN A 309 -15.79 4.13 -9.45
C GLN A 309 -14.87 2.99 -9.00
N LEU A 310 -14.92 2.68 -7.71
CA LEU A 310 -14.33 1.46 -7.16
C LEU A 310 -15.43 0.43 -6.98
N ILE A 311 -15.16 -0.80 -7.43
CA ILE A 311 -16.11 -1.92 -7.33
C ILE A 311 -15.45 -3.14 -6.69
N SER A 312 -16.25 -3.99 -6.07
CA SER A 312 -15.83 -5.32 -5.62
C SER A 312 -15.78 -6.33 -6.77
N GLU A 313 -15.29 -7.53 -6.50
CA GLU A 313 -15.21 -8.61 -7.48
C GLU A 313 -16.60 -9.09 -7.92
N GLU A 314 -17.55 -9.15 -6.99
CA GLU A 314 -18.93 -9.60 -7.24
C GLU A 314 -19.67 -8.63 -8.19
N GLN A 315 -19.37 -7.34 -8.08
CA GLN A 315 -19.99 -6.29 -8.91
C GLN A 315 -19.50 -6.30 -10.36
N ILE A 316 -18.41 -7.00 -10.70
CA ILE A 316 -17.89 -7.07 -12.08
C ILE A 316 -18.95 -7.61 -13.05
N ALA A 317 -19.77 -8.56 -12.61
CA ALA A 317 -20.79 -9.19 -13.43
C ALA A 317 -21.87 -8.20 -13.89
N ASP A 318 -22.10 -7.13 -13.12
CA ASP A 318 -23.16 -6.15 -13.36
C ASP A 318 -22.68 -4.96 -14.22
N ILE A 319 -21.38 -4.84 -14.48
CA ILE A 319 -20.82 -3.74 -15.27
C ILE A 319 -20.97 -4.00 -16.77
N ASP A 320 -21.54 -3.04 -17.49
CA ASP A 320 -21.54 -3.03 -18.95
C ASP A 320 -20.12 -2.86 -19.51
N LYS A 321 -19.48 -3.99 -19.82
CA LYS A 321 -18.13 -4.04 -20.40
C LYS A 321 -18.04 -3.42 -21.80
N SER A 322 -19.17 -3.12 -22.46
CA SER A 322 -19.14 -2.42 -23.74
C SER A 322 -18.83 -0.93 -23.55
N GLY A 323 -19.48 -0.28 -22.59
CA GLY A 323 -19.32 1.13 -22.25
C GLY A 323 -18.23 1.47 -21.23
N TYR A 324 -17.76 0.49 -20.45
CA TYR A 324 -16.79 0.72 -19.37
C TYR A 324 -15.53 -0.13 -19.49
N TRP A 325 -14.41 0.47 -19.10
CA TRP A 325 -13.20 -0.24 -18.74
C TRP A 325 -13.33 -0.78 -17.32
N ILE A 326 -12.92 -2.03 -17.10
CA ILE A 326 -12.72 -2.59 -15.76
C ILE A 326 -11.23 -2.85 -15.61
N LEU A 327 -10.62 -2.15 -14.66
CA LEU A 327 -9.19 -2.20 -14.41
C LEU A 327 -8.93 -3.03 -13.15
N GLU A 328 -7.99 -3.96 -13.26
CA GLU A 328 -7.42 -4.76 -12.19
C GLU A 328 -5.98 -4.30 -11.95
N ASP A 329 -5.62 -4.10 -10.69
CA ASP A 329 -4.21 -3.91 -10.31
C ASP A 329 -3.56 -5.28 -10.11
N ILE A 330 -2.50 -5.51 -10.89
CA ILE A 330 -1.73 -6.75 -10.87
C ILE A 330 -0.34 -6.55 -10.25
N GLY A 331 -0.08 -5.41 -9.60
CA GLY A 331 1.06 -5.21 -8.72
C GLY A 331 1.92 -4.01 -9.07
N HIS A 332 3.24 -4.16 -8.93
CA HIS A 332 4.21 -3.09 -9.10
C HIS A 332 4.85 -3.09 -10.50
N GLY A 333 5.33 -1.93 -10.96
CA GLY A 333 6.12 -1.79 -12.19
C GLY A 333 5.31 -1.44 -13.43
N THR A 334 5.96 -1.56 -14.60
CA THR A 334 5.34 -1.31 -15.91
C THR A 334 4.31 -2.37 -16.24
N LYS A 335 3.17 -2.01 -16.83
CA LYS A 335 2.06 -2.95 -17.12
C LYS A 335 1.45 -3.55 -15.86
N SER A 336 1.43 -2.76 -14.79
CA SER A 336 0.83 -3.16 -13.52
C SER A 336 -0.70 -3.04 -13.52
N LEU A 337 -1.29 -2.56 -14.62
CA LEU A 337 -2.73 -2.48 -14.81
C LEU A 337 -3.17 -3.45 -15.89
N LYS A 338 -4.15 -4.28 -15.56
CA LYS A 338 -4.79 -5.20 -16.50
C LYS A 338 -6.22 -4.74 -16.75
N CYS A 339 -6.61 -4.68 -18.02
CA CYS A 339 -8.01 -4.49 -18.39
C CYS A 339 -8.68 -5.85 -18.50
N LEU A 340 -9.84 -6.01 -17.85
CA LEU A 340 -10.65 -7.21 -17.99
C LEU A 340 -11.49 -7.12 -19.27
N GLU A 341 -10.84 -7.23 -20.43
CA GLU A 341 -11.51 -7.38 -21.72
C GLU A 341 -11.91 -8.85 -21.93
N TYR A 342 -12.96 -9.10 -22.74
CA TYR A 342 -13.15 -10.43 -23.33
C TYR A 342 -12.10 -10.64 -24.42
N TYR A 343 -11.44 -11.81 -24.41
CA TYR A 343 -10.91 -12.42 -25.62
C TYR A 343 -12.05 -13.00 -26.45
#